data_AF-A0A0Q6CKL3-F1
#
_entry.id   AF-A0A0Q6CKL3-F1
#
_cell.length_a   1.000
_cell.length_b   1.000
_cell.length_c   1.000
_cell.angle_alpha   90.00
_cell.angle_beta   90.00
_cell.angle_gamma   90.00
#
_symmetry.space_group_name_H-M   'P 1'
#
loop_
_entity.id
_entity.type
_entity.pdbx_description
1 polymer ?
#
loop_
_entity_poly.entity_id
_entity_poly.type
_entity_poly.pdbx_seq_one_letter_code
_entity_poly.pdbx_strand_id
1 'polypeptide(L)' 'MTDPSHAENAKLNEELTCASEANQSLTVENQRMREALEAAISAFRETGNMEMAERASFGLTGNRPAPKGFKLPSSRRVS' A
#
# COMPACT_ATOMS: atom_id res chain seq x y z
N MET A 1 -29.02 -36.56 3.18
CA MET A 1 -29.02 -35.35 2.32
C MET A 1 -28.36 -34.26 3.13
N THR A 2 -27.20 -33.76 2.70
CA THR A 2 -26.56 -32.58 3.30
C THR A 2 -27.37 -31.36 2.91
N ASP A 3 -27.74 -30.55 3.90
CA ASP A 3 -28.49 -29.31 3.69
C ASP A 3 -27.64 -28.38 2.80
N PRO A 4 -28.13 -27.92 1.65
CA PRO A 4 -27.37 -27.05 0.74
C PRO A 4 -26.87 -25.77 1.43
N SER A 5 -27.61 -25.29 2.43
CA SER A 5 -27.20 -24.15 3.27
C SER A 5 -25.95 -24.43 4.11
N HIS A 6 -25.75 -25.66 4.58
CA HIS A 6 -24.55 -26.03 5.34
C HIS A 6 -23.31 -26.14 4.45
N ALA A 7 -23.47 -26.63 3.22
CA ALA A 7 -22.37 -26.70 2.25
C ALA A 7 -21.90 -25.31 1.80
N GLU A 8 -22.84 -24.39 1.55
CA GLU A 8 -22.52 -23.01 1.19
C GLU A 8 -21.84 -22.26 2.34
N ASN A 9 -22.35 -22.40 3.58
CA ASN A 9 -21.70 -21.82 4.76
C ASN A 9 -20.27 -22.34 4.97
N ALA A 10 -20.04 -23.64 4.74
CA ALA A 10 -18.70 -24.22 4.84
C ALA A 10 -17.74 -23.62 3.80
N LYS A 11 -18.20 -23.47 2.55
CA LYS A 11 -17.41 -22.84 1.46
C LYS A 11 -17.06 -21.38 1.78
N LEU A 12 -18.03 -20.61 2.26
CA LEU A 12 -17.81 -19.20 2.62
C LEU A 12 -16.80 -19.05 3.78
N ASN A 13 -16.85 -19.95 4.76
CA ASN A 13 -15.88 -19.94 5.87
C ASN A 13 -14.46 -20.28 5.39
N GLU A 14 -14.31 -21.20 4.45
CA GLU A 14 -13.02 -21.53 3.85
C GLU A 14 -12.47 -20.33 3.05
N GLU A 15 -13.29 -19.69 2.22
CA GLU A 15 -12.92 -18.49 1.48
C GLU A 15 -12.52 -17.33 2.41
N LEU A 16 -13.26 -17.13 3.50
CA LEU A 16 -12.94 -16.12 4.52
C LEU A 16 -11.62 -16.41 5.24
N THR A 17 -11.35 -17.68 5.54
CA THR A 17 -10.09 -18.10 6.17
C THR A 17 -8.92 -17.82 5.23
N CYS A 18 -9.02 -18.25 3.97
CA CYS A 18 -8.00 -17.98 2.96
C CYS A 18 -7.75 -16.48 2.77
N ALA A 19 -8.81 -15.67 2.69
CA ALA A 19 -8.70 -14.22 2.56
C ALA A 19 -8.03 -13.57 3.79
N SER A 20 -8.33 -14.08 4.99
CA SER A 20 -7.74 -13.59 6.23
C SER A 20 -6.23 -13.89 6.31
N GLU A 21 -5.82 -15.11 5.94
CA GLU A 21 -4.42 -15.51 5.87
C GLU A 21 -3.63 -14.70 4.83
N ALA A 22 -4.23 -14.48 3.66
CA ALA A 22 -3.64 -13.65 2.61
C ALA A 22 -3.48 -12.20 3.09
N ASN A 23 -4.48 -11.63 3.74
CA ASN A 23 -4.43 -10.27 4.28
C ASN A 23 -3.37 -10.12 5.37
N GLN A 24 -3.24 -11.11 6.26
CA GLN A 24 -2.18 -11.11 7.27
C GLN A 24 -0.79 -11.15 6.62
N SER A 25 -0.60 -12.00 5.60
CA SER A 25 0.65 -12.09 4.84
C SER A 25 1.00 -10.77 4.14
N LEU A 26 0.01 -10.13 3.50
CA LEU A 26 0.18 -8.82 2.87
C LEU A 26 0.50 -7.72 3.88
N THR A 27 -0.09 -7.77 5.07
CA THR A 27 0.19 -6.80 6.13
C THR A 27 1.64 -6.90 6.60
N VAL A 28 2.13 -8.13 6.80
CA VAL A 28 3.53 -8.38 7.18
C VAL A 28 4.49 -7.92 6.10
N GLU A 29 4.20 -8.22 4.83
CA GLU A 29 5.09 -7.83 3.73
C GLU A 29 5.09 -6.31 3.52
N ASN A 30 3.94 -5.66 3.61
CA ASN A 30 3.86 -4.20 3.56
C ASN A 30 4.69 -3.55 4.69
N GLN A 31 4.66 -4.12 5.89
CA GLN A 31 5.47 -3.61 7.00
C GLN A 31 6.97 -3.74 6.71
N ARG A 32 7.42 -4.90 6.20
CA ARG A 32 8.81 -5.11 5.78
C ARG A 32 9.25 -4.14 4.69
N MET A 33 8.38 -3.88 3.70
CA MET A 33 8.66 -2.92 2.65
C MET A 33 8.80 -1.49 3.19
N ARG A 34 7.97 -1.10 4.17
CA ARG A 34 8.07 0.22 4.84
C ARG A 34 9.39 0.37 5.57
N GLU A 35 9.79 -0.64 6.34
CA GLU A 35 11.07 -0.65 7.07
C GLU A 35 12.27 -0.58 6.12
N ALA A 36 12.23 -1.34 5.01
CA ALA A 36 13.28 -1.29 3.99
C ALA A 36 13.38 0.10 3.34
N LEU A 37 12.24 0.74 3.08
CA LEU A 37 12.20 2.08 2.51
C LEU A 37 12.72 3.14 3.50
N GLU A 38 12.39 3.02 4.78
CA GLU A 38 12.93 3.88 5.84
C GLU A 38 14.45 3.74 5.96
N ALA A 39 14.98 2.52 5.92
CA ALA A 39 16.42 2.27 5.94
C ALA A 39 17.11 2.90 4.72
N ALA A 40 16.52 2.78 3.52
CA ALA A 40 17.03 3.42 2.32
C ALA A 40 17.04 4.95 2.43
N ILE A 41 15.99 5.55 2.99
CA ILE A 41 15.92 7.00 3.26
C ILE A 41 17.05 7.43 4.22
N SER A 42 17.30 6.66 5.29
CA SER A 42 18.41 6.96 6.21
C SER A 42 19.76 6.93 5.50
N ALA A 43 20.02 5.88 4.71
CA ALA A 43 21.26 5.74 3.96
C ALA A 43 21.48 6.89 2.95
N PHE A 44 20.42 7.35 2.27
CA PHE A 44 20.51 8.51 1.40
C PHE A 44 20.85 9.80 2.16
N ARG A 45 20.30 9.99 3.37
CA ARG A 45 20.63 11.14 4.22
C ARG A 45 22.09 11.09 4.71
N GLU A 46 22.54 9.93 5.16
CA GLU A 46 23.91 9.72 5.65
C GLU A 46 24.96 9.96 4.56
N THR A 47 24.64 9.62 3.31
CA THR A 47 25.50 9.88 2.14
C THR A 47 25.36 11.29 1.57
N GLY A 48 24.51 12.14 2.17
CA GLY A 48 24.26 13.52 1.72
C GLY A 48 23.37 13.64 0.48
N ASN A 49 22.79 12.54 -0.01
CA ASN A 49 21.87 12.53 -1.15
C ASN A 49 20.43 12.89 -0.72
N MET A 50 20.24 14.16 -0.36
CA MET A 50 18.95 14.66 0.15
C MET A 50 17.82 14.58 -0.87
N GLU A 51 18.11 14.72 -2.17
CA GLU A 51 17.10 14.60 -3.24
C GLU A 51 16.50 13.19 -3.28
N MET A 52 17.35 12.15 -3.21
CA MET A 52 16.86 10.77 -3.20
C MET A 52 16.15 10.42 -1.90
N ALA A 53 16.62 10.93 -0.76
CA ALA A 53 15.92 10.77 0.52
C ALA A 53 14.50 11.39 0.47
N GLU A 54 14.36 12.58 -0.12
CA GLU A 54 13.06 13.24 -0.29
C GLU A 54 12.15 12.46 -1.24
N ARG A 55 12.67 12.04 -2.40
CA ARG A 55 11.91 11.23 -3.37
C ARG A 55 11.42 9.92 -2.77
N ALA A 56 12.27 9.22 -2.02
CA ALA A 56 11.91 7.97 -1.36
C ALA A 56 10.85 8.18 -0.26
N SER A 57 10.87 9.33 0.44
CA SER A 57 9.87 9.66 1.46
C SER A 57 8.44 9.79 0.91
N PHE A 58 8.27 10.16 -0.36
CA PHE A 58 6.96 10.17 -1.03
C PHE A 58 6.40 8.75 -1.21
N GLY A 59 7.28 7.76 -1.44
CA GLY A 59 6.87 6.35 -1.50
C GLY A 59 6.33 5.82 -0.18
N LEU A 60 6.85 6.32 0.95
CA LEU A 60 6.45 5.90 2.29
C LEU A 60 5.11 6.53 2.73
N THR A 61 4.94 7.82 2.40
CA THR A 61 3.79 8.63 2.83
C THR A 61 2.61 8.58 1.84
N GLY A 62 2.84 8.15 0.60
CA GLY A 62 1.86 8.23 -0.49
C GLY A 62 1.60 9.66 -0.99
N ASN A 63 2.19 10.67 -0.34
CA ASN A 63 2.04 12.07 -0.70
C ASN A 63 3.07 12.43 -1.76
N ARG A 64 2.71 12.21 -3.03
CA ARG A 64 3.52 12.70 -4.15
C ARG A 64 3.14 14.15 -4.44
N PRO A 65 4.07 15.12 -4.33
CA PRO A 65 3.78 16.49 -4.72
C PRO A 65 3.38 16.55 -6.20
N ALA A 66 2.43 17.41 -6.52
CA ALA A 66 2.02 17.61 -7.90
C ALA A 66 3.23 18.03 -8.75
N PRO A 67 3.40 17.48 -9.97
CA PRO A 67 4.46 17.90 -10.86
C PRO A 67 4.44 19.40 -11.07
N LYS A 68 5.62 20.04 -11.08
CA LYS A 68 5.73 21.48 -11.33
C LYS A 68 5.07 21.84 -12.66
N GLY A 69 4.06 22.72 -12.63
CA GLY A 69 3.30 23.11 -13.82
C GLY A 69 2.05 22.27 -14.12
N PHE A 70 1.73 21.26 -13.29
CA PHE A 70 0.47 20.55 -13.42
C PHE A 70 -0.71 21.49 -13.17
N LYS A 71 -1.57 21.66 -14.18
CA LYS A 71 -2.84 22.38 -14.07
C LYS A 71 -3.97 21.38 -14.26
N LEU A 72 -4.85 21.28 -13.26
CA LEU A 72 -6.09 20.50 -13.39
C LEU A 72 -6.88 21.00 -14.61
N PRO A 73 -7.30 20.09 -15.52
CA PRO A 73 -8.20 20.43 -16.62
C PRO A 73 -9.44 21.16 -16.09
N SER A 74 -9.94 22.15 -16.83
CA SER A 74 -11.10 22.95 -16.41
C SER A 74 -12.32 22.10 -16.06
N SER A 75 -12.50 20.97 -16.75
CA SER A 75 -13.57 19.99 -16.52
C SER A 75 -13.52 19.26 -15.18
N ARG A 76 -12.40 19.33 -14.45
CA ARG A 76 -12.23 18.68 -13.13
C ARG A 76 -12.14 19.69 -11.98
N ARG A 77 -12.35 20.99 -12.25
CA ARG A 77 -12.45 22.00 -11.21
C ARG A 77 -13.87 21.95 -10.68
N VAL A 78 -14.05 21.48 -9.45
CA VAL A 78 -15.33 21.58 -8.75
C VAL A 78 -15.57 23.07 -8.51
N SER A 79 -16.62 23.62 -9.12
CA SER A 79 -17.10 24.99 -8.91
C SER A 79 -17.75 25.15 -7.55
#